data_AF-A0A1F8EFU4-F1
#
_entry.id   AF-A0A1F8EFU4-F1
#
_cell.length_a   1.000
_cell.length_b   1.000
_cell.length_c   1.000
_cell.angle_alpha   90.00
_cell.angle_beta   90.00
_cell.angle_gamma   90.00
#
_symmetry.space_group_name_H-M   'P 1'
#
loop_
_entity.id
_entity.type
_entity.pdbx_description
1 polymer ?
#
loop_
_entity_poly.entity_id
_entity_poly.type
_entity_poly.pdbx_seq_one_letter_code
_entity_poly.pdbx_strand_id
1 'polypeptide(L)'
;MEEKKMGLMKCLFVLFAGGVIFLLLLAIYPFWLLFAKVTNLIGVKGIRNTSGKLQTPVVFYEHSVTKRIVAFVAVIHIAEPAYYAAIQELIDSLKGYKILFEATGKLSPQEEQALTQKEKDISSQFDFIFDLMKKINELMSLQYQKDGLTYSASWINTDMRLYDLIRAFAQQDISLIKKGRDIDDPFTEEFGQTVARWFINKLFSRFIPVGVVLSVVAFFSRDKRVAKRLILDARNEIAFQGINEYLKDSDIVTIWGAAHLSGIEKCLKKSGFREVRREWFTAYTVRDYSLFDAIKKGMRATKEAASAATALKKD
;
A
#
# COMPACT_ATOMS: atom_id res chain seq x y z
N MET A 1 -39.49 4.38 24.51
CA MET A 1 -38.63 5.55 24.89
C MET A 1 -37.14 5.22 24.75
N GLU A 2 -36.73 3.98 25.03
CA GLU A 2 -35.35 3.51 24.83
C GLU A 2 -34.91 3.44 23.35
N GLU A 3 -35.76 2.97 22.43
CA GLU A 3 -35.42 2.93 20.99
C GLU A 3 -35.16 4.32 20.39
N LYS A 4 -35.85 5.36 20.90
CA LYS A 4 -35.72 6.75 20.45
C LYS A 4 -34.39 7.35 20.92
N LYS A 5 -33.93 6.98 22.12
CA LYS A 5 -32.58 7.29 22.61
C LYS A 5 -31.51 6.52 21.83
N MET A 6 -31.76 5.26 21.49
CA MET A 6 -30.83 4.42 20.76
C MET A 6 -30.63 4.85 19.29
N GLY A 7 -31.68 5.29 18.60
CA GLY A 7 -31.60 5.84 17.24
C GLY A 7 -30.92 7.22 17.16
N LEU A 8 -31.20 8.10 18.13
CA LEU A 8 -30.54 9.41 18.23
C LEU A 8 -29.06 9.26 18.65
N MET A 9 -28.75 8.31 19.54
CA MET A 9 -27.37 7.93 19.87
C MET A 9 -26.65 7.38 18.65
N LYS A 10 -27.24 6.45 17.87
CA LYS A 10 -26.61 5.96 16.63
C LYS A 10 -26.35 7.08 15.62
N CYS A 11 -27.26 8.04 15.49
CA CYS A 11 -27.09 9.18 14.57
C CYS A 11 -26.03 10.18 15.04
N LEU A 12 -26.00 10.49 16.35
CA LEU A 12 -24.90 11.24 16.97
C LEU A 12 -23.59 10.47 16.87
N PHE A 13 -23.60 9.14 17.00
CA PHE A 13 -22.43 8.27 16.91
C PHE A 13 -21.90 8.17 15.47
N VAL A 14 -22.73 8.17 14.43
CA VAL A 14 -22.30 8.28 13.02
C VAL A 14 -21.65 9.64 12.76
N LEU A 15 -22.20 10.72 13.34
CA LEU A 15 -21.59 12.05 13.33
C LEU A 15 -20.33 12.15 14.20
N PHE A 16 -20.21 11.35 15.27
CA PHE A 16 -19.05 11.34 16.17
C PHE A 16 -17.93 10.42 15.68
N ALA A 17 -18.21 9.25 15.13
CA ALA A 17 -17.25 8.33 14.53
C ALA A 17 -16.74 8.90 13.20
N GLY A 18 -17.65 9.39 12.35
CA GLY A 18 -17.30 10.20 11.19
C GLY A 18 -16.64 11.52 11.57
N GLY A 19 -17.05 12.13 12.68
CA GLY A 19 -16.52 13.40 13.20
C GLY A 19 -15.13 13.29 13.82
N VAL A 20 -14.81 12.20 14.51
CA VAL A 20 -13.47 11.92 15.07
C VAL A 20 -12.51 11.58 13.94
N ILE A 21 -12.94 10.81 12.93
CA ILE A 21 -12.15 10.60 11.71
C ILE A 21 -11.98 11.92 10.97
N PHE A 22 -13.03 12.72 10.79
CA PHE A 22 -12.97 14.03 10.15
C PHE A 22 -12.07 15.02 10.91
N LEU A 23 -12.10 15.02 12.24
CA LEU A 23 -11.25 15.86 13.10
C LEU A 23 -9.79 15.36 13.12
N LEU A 24 -9.56 14.05 13.11
CA LEU A 24 -8.21 13.47 12.97
C LEU A 24 -7.64 13.79 11.58
N LEU A 25 -8.45 13.66 10.53
CA LEU A 25 -8.09 14.05 9.18
C LEU A 25 -7.83 15.56 9.08
N LEU A 26 -8.67 16.42 9.68
CA LEU A 26 -8.48 17.88 9.73
C LEU A 26 -7.32 18.34 10.61
N ALA A 27 -6.95 17.59 11.66
CA ALA A 27 -5.80 17.91 12.50
C ALA A 27 -4.49 17.47 11.83
N ILE A 28 -4.52 16.36 11.08
CA ILE A 28 -3.37 15.87 10.33
C ILE A 28 -3.18 16.71 9.05
N TYR A 29 -4.26 17.04 8.33
CA TYR A 29 -4.25 17.66 6.99
C TYR A 29 -3.41 18.96 6.86
N PRO A 30 -3.41 19.92 7.81
CA PRO A 30 -2.57 21.12 7.75
C PRO A 30 -1.09 20.81 7.92
N PHE A 31 -0.75 19.92 8.86
CA PHE A 31 0.62 19.41 9.05
C PHE A 31 1.08 18.61 7.83
N TRP A 32 0.13 17.95 7.17
CA TRP A 32 0.28 17.12 5.98
C TRP A 32 0.45 17.93 4.68
N LEU A 33 -0.24 19.07 4.55
CA LEU A 33 -0.03 20.05 3.47
C LEU A 33 1.36 20.69 3.56
N LEU A 34 1.86 20.92 4.79
CA LEU A 34 3.21 21.42 5.03
C LEU A 34 4.27 20.36 4.68
N PHE A 35 4.05 19.10 5.05
CA PHE A 35 4.97 17.99 4.78
C PHE A 35 5.02 17.58 3.30
N ALA A 36 3.88 17.60 2.60
CA ALA A 36 3.81 17.29 1.16
C ALA A 36 4.60 18.30 0.29
N LYS A 37 4.70 19.56 0.72
CA LYS A 37 5.58 20.55 0.05
C LYS A 37 7.07 20.20 0.18
N VAL A 38 7.48 19.65 1.31
CA VAL A 38 8.88 19.25 1.57
C VAL A 38 9.24 17.97 0.81
N THR A 39 8.32 17.02 0.68
CA THR A 39 8.56 15.80 -0.11
C THR A 39 8.47 16.03 -1.63
N ASN A 40 7.69 17.02 -2.09
CA ASN A 40 7.67 17.43 -3.50
C ASN A 40 9.00 18.05 -3.95
N LEU A 41 9.82 18.57 -3.03
CA LEU A 41 11.16 19.10 -3.32
C LEU A 41 12.23 18.00 -3.44
N ILE A 42 11.95 16.79 -2.94
CA ILE A 42 12.86 15.65 -2.96
C ILE A 42 12.20 14.57 -3.82
N GLY A 43 12.32 14.70 -5.14
CA GLY A 43 11.74 13.76 -6.10
C GLY A 43 11.99 12.31 -5.71
N VAL A 44 10.93 11.59 -5.33
CA VAL A 44 11.05 10.18 -4.98
C VAL A 44 11.19 9.39 -6.28
N LYS A 45 12.35 8.76 -6.48
CA LYS A 45 12.67 8.06 -7.73
C LYS A 45 11.67 6.96 -8.12
N GLY A 46 10.97 6.37 -7.16
CA GLY A 46 10.08 5.23 -7.38
C GLY A 46 8.63 5.58 -7.70
N ILE A 47 8.19 6.82 -7.49
CA ILE A 47 6.77 7.18 -7.63
C ILE A 47 6.67 8.63 -8.08
N ARG A 48 5.77 8.90 -9.02
CA ARG A 48 5.38 10.27 -9.34
C ARG A 48 3.88 10.47 -9.49
N ASN A 49 3.39 11.67 -9.21
CA ASN A 49 2.08 12.15 -9.64
C ASN A 49 2.25 13.25 -10.69
N THR A 50 1.78 12.98 -11.91
CA THR A 50 1.79 13.94 -13.02
C THR A 50 0.37 14.16 -13.49
N SER A 51 -0.14 15.38 -13.36
CA SER A 51 -1.50 15.77 -13.79
C SER A 51 -2.61 14.84 -13.25
N GLY A 52 -2.52 14.46 -11.97
CA GLY A 52 -3.50 13.57 -11.35
C GLY A 52 -3.29 12.10 -11.69
N LYS A 53 -2.19 11.71 -12.34
CA LYS A 53 -1.84 10.30 -12.57
C LYS A 53 -0.72 9.90 -11.63
N LEU A 54 -1.00 9.01 -10.69
CA LEU A 54 0.01 8.33 -9.89
C LEU A 54 0.69 7.29 -10.78
N GLN A 55 2.02 7.33 -10.85
CA GLN A 55 2.83 6.52 -11.74
C GLN A 55 4.01 5.91 -10.99
N THR A 56 4.41 4.71 -11.39
CA THR A 56 5.66 4.07 -10.96
C THR A 56 6.55 3.80 -12.18
N PRO A 57 7.88 3.76 -12.02
CA PRO A 57 8.77 3.56 -13.14
C PRO A 57 9.09 2.08 -13.38
N VAL A 58 9.38 1.76 -14.63
CA VAL A 58 10.28 0.67 -14.97
C VAL A 58 11.63 1.28 -15.33
N VAL A 59 12.69 0.81 -14.70
CA VAL A 59 14.04 1.34 -14.90
C VAL A 59 14.95 0.25 -15.42
N PHE A 60 15.58 0.47 -16.55
CA PHE A 60 16.56 -0.43 -17.14
C PHE A 60 17.96 0.03 -16.76
N TYR A 61 18.72 -0.92 -16.21
CA TYR A 61 20.12 -0.73 -15.86
C TYR A 61 20.98 -1.64 -16.71
N GLU A 62 22.09 -1.11 -17.23
CA GLU A 62 23.09 -1.86 -17.99
C GLU A 62 24.39 -1.94 -17.18
N HIS A 63 24.95 -3.13 -17.04
CA HIS A 63 26.26 -3.31 -16.43
C HIS A 63 27.37 -2.83 -17.38
N SER A 64 28.25 -1.96 -16.90
CA SER A 64 29.27 -1.30 -17.72
C SER A 64 30.21 -2.27 -18.47
N VAL A 65 30.62 -3.36 -17.81
CA VAL A 65 31.52 -4.40 -18.37
C VAL A 65 30.75 -5.51 -19.11
N THR A 66 29.93 -6.29 -18.41
CA THR A 66 29.25 -7.48 -18.97
C THR A 66 28.12 -7.16 -19.95
N LYS A 67 27.65 -5.92 -20.00
CA LYS A 67 26.49 -5.46 -20.80
C LYS A 67 25.16 -6.13 -20.46
N ARG A 68 25.10 -6.92 -19.38
CA ARG A 68 23.85 -7.51 -18.87
C ARG A 68 22.88 -6.43 -18.42
N ILE A 69 21.59 -6.70 -18.60
CA ILE A 69 20.51 -5.78 -18.30
C ILE A 69 19.74 -6.23 -17.06
N VAL A 70 19.39 -5.27 -16.20
CA VAL A 70 18.42 -5.42 -15.12
C VAL A 70 17.26 -4.46 -15.37
N ALA A 71 16.09 -4.98 -15.69
CA ALA A 71 14.83 -4.24 -15.74
C ALA A 71 14.18 -4.27 -14.35
N PHE A 72 14.24 -3.16 -13.63
CA PHE A 72 13.56 -2.99 -12.35
C PHE A 72 12.14 -2.50 -12.58
N VAL A 73 11.16 -3.35 -12.33
CA VAL A 73 9.73 -3.03 -12.40
C VAL A 73 9.29 -2.58 -11.01
N ALA A 74 9.25 -1.26 -10.78
CA ALA A 74 8.76 -0.71 -9.52
C ALA A 74 7.23 -0.75 -9.51
N VAL A 75 6.65 -1.47 -8.55
CA VAL A 75 5.20 -1.69 -8.49
C VAL A 75 4.54 -1.10 -7.25
N ILE A 76 3.23 -0.96 -7.32
CA ILE A 76 2.36 -0.75 -6.16
C ILE A 76 1.48 -1.99 -5.97
N HIS A 77 1.15 -2.34 -4.72
CA HIS A 77 0.36 -3.54 -4.43
C HIS A 77 -1.11 -3.45 -4.84
N ILE A 78 -1.66 -2.23 -4.94
CA ILE A 78 -3.03 -1.98 -5.43
C ILE A 78 -3.01 -0.89 -6.51
N ALA A 79 -3.60 -1.16 -7.66
CA ALA A 79 -3.61 -0.26 -8.82
C ALA A 79 -4.84 -0.48 -9.71
N GLU A 80 -5.01 0.36 -10.73
CA GLU A 80 -6.02 0.13 -11.77
C GLU A 80 -5.68 -1.13 -12.59
N PRO A 81 -6.66 -1.93 -13.05
CA PRO A 81 -6.36 -3.16 -13.81
C PRO A 81 -5.49 -2.94 -15.05
N ALA A 82 -5.70 -1.82 -15.76
CA ALA A 82 -4.91 -1.45 -16.93
C ALA A 82 -3.41 -1.27 -16.64
N TYR A 83 -3.05 -0.94 -15.40
CA TYR A 83 -1.66 -0.83 -14.97
C TYR A 83 -0.95 -2.19 -14.99
N TYR A 84 -1.58 -3.22 -14.41
CA TYR A 84 -0.98 -4.55 -14.36
C TYR A 84 -0.97 -5.20 -15.74
N ALA A 85 -2.00 -4.94 -16.57
CA ALA A 85 -1.99 -5.36 -17.97
C ALA A 85 -0.78 -4.78 -18.73
N ALA A 86 -0.49 -3.48 -18.58
CA ALA A 86 0.67 -2.85 -19.22
C ALA A 86 2.01 -3.38 -18.68
N ILE A 87 2.10 -3.70 -17.39
CA ILE A 87 3.29 -4.33 -16.81
C ILE A 87 3.46 -5.76 -17.33
N GLN A 88 2.38 -6.54 -17.41
CA GLN A 88 2.43 -7.90 -17.94
C GLN A 88 2.90 -7.90 -19.40
N GLU A 89 2.34 -7.01 -20.23
CA GLU A 89 2.77 -6.85 -21.63
C GLU A 89 4.27 -6.53 -21.74
N LEU A 90 4.77 -5.64 -20.88
CA LEU A 90 6.20 -5.36 -20.81
C LEU A 90 7.01 -6.61 -20.44
N ILE A 91 6.61 -7.34 -19.39
CA ILE A 91 7.30 -8.56 -18.95
C ILE A 91 7.33 -9.58 -20.09
N ASP A 92 6.21 -9.77 -20.78
CA ASP A 92 6.07 -10.72 -21.90
C ASP A 92 6.93 -10.30 -23.11
N SER A 93 7.19 -9.01 -23.29
CA SER A 93 8.09 -8.49 -24.32
C SER A 93 9.57 -8.77 -24.03
N LEU A 94 9.95 -8.96 -22.76
CA LEU A 94 11.33 -9.22 -22.31
C LEU A 94 11.65 -10.71 -22.32
N LYS A 95 11.42 -11.36 -23.47
CA LYS A 95 11.63 -12.80 -23.65
C LYS A 95 13.09 -13.19 -23.37
N GLY A 96 13.27 -14.30 -22.65
CA GLY A 96 14.59 -14.82 -22.29
C GLY A 96 15.19 -14.22 -21.01
N TYR A 97 14.55 -13.21 -20.41
CA TYR A 97 14.97 -12.69 -19.11
C TYR A 97 14.50 -13.63 -18.00
N LYS A 98 15.31 -13.78 -16.94
CA LYS A 98 14.85 -14.40 -15.70
C LYS A 98 14.04 -13.38 -14.91
N ILE A 99 12.92 -13.82 -14.34
CA ILE A 99 12.01 -12.96 -13.59
C ILE A 99 12.16 -13.25 -12.10
N LEU A 100 12.59 -12.22 -11.37
CA LEU A 100 12.71 -12.20 -9.91
C LEU A 100 11.58 -11.37 -9.33
N PHE A 101 11.02 -11.75 -8.18
CA PHE A 101 9.91 -10.99 -7.59
C PHE A 101 9.92 -10.94 -6.06
N GLU A 102 9.30 -9.88 -5.54
CA GLU A 102 8.95 -9.69 -4.14
C GLU A 102 7.67 -10.46 -3.77
N ALA A 103 7.75 -11.37 -2.80
CA ALA A 103 6.60 -11.84 -2.04
C ALA A 103 7.07 -12.57 -0.78
N THR A 104 6.58 -12.17 0.39
CA THR A 104 6.93 -12.84 1.65
C THR A 104 6.30 -14.24 1.78
N GLY A 105 5.34 -14.56 0.91
CA GLY A 105 4.65 -15.84 0.90
C GLY A 105 3.62 -15.97 2.04
N LYS A 106 3.39 -17.20 2.49
CA LYS A 106 2.50 -17.52 3.62
C LYS A 106 3.26 -18.39 4.61
N LEU A 107 2.82 -18.39 5.85
CA LEU A 107 3.27 -19.37 6.83
C LEU A 107 2.77 -20.76 6.44
N SER A 108 3.64 -21.76 6.62
CA SER A 108 3.21 -23.16 6.64
C SER A 108 2.46 -23.48 7.95
N PRO A 109 1.64 -24.54 7.98
CA PRO A 109 0.96 -24.95 9.21
C PRO A 109 1.92 -25.21 10.39
N GLN A 110 3.11 -25.75 10.11
CA GLN A 110 4.13 -26.00 11.12
C GLN A 110 4.72 -24.70 11.67
N GLU A 111 4.94 -23.71 10.81
CA GLU A 111 5.48 -22.40 11.22
C GLU A 111 4.46 -21.61 12.03
N GLU A 112 3.19 -21.65 11.65
CA GLU A 112 2.10 -21.00 12.39
C GLU A 112 1.99 -21.57 13.82
N GLN A 113 2.14 -22.88 13.96
CA GLN A 113 2.17 -23.55 15.27
C GLN A 113 3.42 -23.21 16.08
N ALA A 114 4.55 -22.97 15.42
CA ALA A 114 5.83 -22.66 16.06
C ALA A 114 5.97 -21.21 16.53
N LEU A 115 5.02 -20.32 16.20
CA LEU A 115 5.08 -18.92 16.64
C LEU A 115 4.87 -18.79 18.15
N THR A 116 5.73 -17.99 18.79
CA THR A 116 5.53 -17.50 20.16
C THR A 116 4.32 -16.55 20.23
N GLN A 117 3.81 -16.26 21.43
CA GLN A 117 2.68 -15.32 21.58
C GLN A 117 3.00 -13.93 21.00
N LYS A 118 4.23 -13.43 21.20
CA LYS A 118 4.65 -12.14 20.64
C LYS A 118 4.66 -12.17 19.10
N GLU A 119 5.11 -13.26 18.51
CA GLU A 119 5.12 -13.44 17.06
C GLU A 119 3.71 -13.59 16.49
N LYS A 120 2.79 -14.26 17.20
CA LYS A 120 1.36 -14.32 16.84
C LYS A 120 0.72 -12.93 16.84
N ASP A 121 1.03 -12.10 17.84
CA ASP A 121 0.57 -10.71 17.88
C ASP A 121 1.08 -9.91 16.67
N ILE A 122 2.31 -10.14 16.21
CA ILE A 122 2.84 -9.51 14.99
C ILE A 122 2.17 -10.08 13.74
N SER A 123 1.99 -11.40 13.65
CA SER A 123 1.30 -12.05 12.53
C SER A 123 -0.10 -11.47 12.32
N SER A 124 -0.89 -11.35 13.38
CA SER A 124 -2.25 -10.77 13.32
C SER A 124 -2.25 -9.31 12.83
N GLN A 125 -1.19 -8.55 13.08
CA GLN A 125 -1.06 -7.20 12.55
C GLN A 125 -0.77 -7.19 11.05
N PHE A 126 0.01 -8.15 10.54
CA PHE A 126 0.17 -8.34 9.10
C PHE A 126 -1.16 -8.74 8.44
N ASP A 127 -1.89 -9.68 9.04
CA ASP A 127 -3.21 -10.11 8.54
C ASP A 127 -4.18 -8.92 8.46
N PHE A 128 -4.25 -8.10 9.51
CA PHE A 128 -5.05 -6.87 9.50
C PHE A 128 -4.67 -5.92 8.35
N ILE A 129 -3.37 -5.74 8.08
CA ILE A 129 -2.90 -4.88 6.99
C ILE A 129 -3.34 -5.45 5.63
N PHE A 130 -3.21 -6.75 5.42
CA PHE A 130 -3.65 -7.40 4.20
C PHE A 130 -5.18 -7.27 4.01
N ASP A 131 -5.96 -7.44 5.07
CA ASP A 131 -7.41 -7.25 5.04
C ASP A 131 -7.79 -5.80 4.76
N LEU A 132 -7.10 -4.83 5.36
CA LEU A 132 -7.30 -3.42 5.10
C LEU A 132 -7.04 -3.06 3.64
N MET A 133 -5.94 -3.57 3.06
CA MET A 133 -5.67 -3.39 1.63
C MET A 133 -6.81 -3.96 0.78
N LYS A 134 -7.51 -5.01 1.24
CA LYS A 134 -8.52 -5.71 0.43
C LYS A 134 -9.80 -4.91 0.39
N LYS A 135 -10.17 -4.36 1.55
CA LYS A 135 -11.27 -3.39 1.65
C LYS A 135 -11.00 -2.15 0.82
N ILE A 136 -9.77 -1.62 0.83
CA ILE A 136 -9.40 -0.49 -0.04
C ILE A 136 -9.52 -0.87 -1.51
N ASN A 137 -9.05 -2.06 -1.89
CA ASN A 137 -9.13 -2.58 -3.24
C ASN A 137 -10.57 -2.63 -3.76
N GLU A 138 -11.47 -3.25 -2.98
CA GLU A 138 -12.89 -3.36 -3.28
C GLU A 138 -13.58 -1.99 -3.33
N LEU A 139 -13.32 -1.13 -2.33
CA LEU A 139 -13.93 0.20 -2.22
C LEU A 139 -13.60 1.10 -3.41
N MET A 140 -12.35 1.00 -3.89
CA MET A 140 -11.80 1.84 -4.95
C MET A 140 -11.84 1.18 -6.33
N SER A 141 -12.42 -0.03 -6.45
CA SER A 141 -12.43 -0.81 -7.69
C SER A 141 -11.04 -0.93 -8.32
N LEU A 142 -10.06 -1.26 -7.48
CA LEU A 142 -8.69 -1.52 -7.89
C LEU A 142 -8.48 -3.03 -8.04
N GLN A 143 -7.28 -3.40 -8.46
CA GLN A 143 -6.80 -4.77 -8.48
C GLN A 143 -5.57 -4.89 -7.59
N TYR A 144 -5.41 -6.07 -7.00
CA TYR A 144 -4.17 -6.46 -6.33
C TYR A 144 -3.12 -6.94 -7.31
N GLN A 145 -1.86 -6.60 -7.05
CA GLN A 145 -0.72 -7.04 -7.87
C GLN A 145 -0.71 -8.55 -8.13
N LYS A 146 -0.98 -9.36 -7.10
CA LYS A 146 -0.99 -10.83 -7.22
C LYS A 146 -2.03 -11.33 -8.23
N ASP A 147 -3.16 -10.63 -8.35
CA ASP A 147 -4.26 -11.00 -9.23
C ASP A 147 -4.11 -10.32 -10.61
N GLY A 148 -3.30 -9.27 -10.72
CA GLY A 148 -3.05 -8.52 -11.95
C GLY A 148 -1.89 -9.04 -12.79
N LEU A 149 -0.95 -9.78 -12.20
CA LEU A 149 0.19 -10.38 -12.90
C LEU A 149 0.06 -11.91 -12.95
N THR A 150 0.54 -12.51 -14.04
CA THR A 150 0.54 -13.96 -14.20
C THR A 150 1.87 -14.53 -13.70
N TYR A 151 1.86 -15.07 -12.49
CA TYR A 151 3.03 -15.69 -11.89
C TYR A 151 3.23 -17.10 -12.47
N SER A 152 4.42 -17.35 -13.03
CA SER A 152 4.83 -18.68 -13.51
C SER A 152 5.67 -19.41 -12.46
N ALA A 153 5.65 -20.75 -12.49
CA ALA A 153 6.55 -21.58 -11.67
C ALA A 153 8.04 -21.34 -11.98
N SER A 154 8.36 -20.76 -13.14
CA SER A 154 9.72 -20.37 -13.51
C SER A 154 10.19 -19.05 -12.88
N TRP A 155 9.29 -18.27 -12.27
CA TRP A 155 9.64 -17.03 -11.60
C TRP A 155 10.27 -17.34 -10.25
N ILE A 156 11.27 -16.54 -9.88
CA ILE A 156 12.09 -16.79 -8.70
C ILE A 156 11.73 -15.78 -7.63
N ASN A 157 11.26 -16.27 -6.49
CA ASN A 157 11.06 -15.43 -5.33
C ASN A 157 12.42 -15.05 -4.74
N THR A 158 12.70 -13.74 -4.63
CA THR A 158 13.96 -13.24 -4.08
C THR A 158 13.72 -12.37 -2.85
N ASP A 159 12.77 -12.76 -2.01
CA ASP A 159 12.35 -11.99 -0.85
C ASP A 159 12.60 -12.73 0.47
N MET A 160 12.51 -12.00 1.57
CA MET A 160 12.46 -12.56 2.90
C MET A 160 11.15 -13.30 3.12
N ARG A 161 11.21 -14.49 3.73
CA ARG A 161 10.02 -15.26 4.09
C ARG A 161 9.22 -14.52 5.18
N LEU A 162 7.90 -14.66 5.14
CA LEU A 162 7.00 -14.04 6.12
C LEU A 162 7.34 -14.48 7.55
N TYR A 163 7.72 -15.75 7.73
CA TYR A 163 8.13 -16.29 9.02
C TYR A 163 9.34 -15.54 9.61
N ASP A 164 10.40 -15.36 8.82
CA ASP A 164 11.62 -14.67 9.25
C ASP A 164 11.34 -13.19 9.53
N LEU A 165 10.48 -12.58 8.72
CA LEU A 165 10.05 -11.20 8.91
C LEU A 165 9.29 -11.02 10.24
N ILE A 166 8.31 -11.88 10.54
CA ILE A 166 7.56 -11.85 11.80
C ILE A 166 8.50 -11.99 13.00
N ARG A 167 9.44 -12.94 12.93
CA ARG A 167 10.43 -13.16 13.99
C ARG A 167 11.33 -11.96 14.20
N ALA A 168 11.82 -11.36 13.12
CA ALA A 168 12.65 -10.15 13.20
C ALA A 168 11.90 -8.98 13.85
N PHE A 169 10.62 -8.80 13.51
CA PHE A 169 9.76 -7.80 14.14
C PHE A 169 9.55 -8.04 15.64
N ALA A 170 9.27 -9.29 16.01
CA ALA A 170 9.08 -9.67 17.40
C ALA A 170 10.36 -9.49 18.23
N GLN A 171 11.52 -9.88 17.70
CA GLN A 171 12.82 -9.73 18.38
C GLN A 171 13.19 -8.27 18.64
N GLN A 172 12.85 -7.38 17.70
CA GLN A 172 13.14 -5.94 17.78
C GLN A 172 12.03 -5.14 18.49
N ASP A 173 11.01 -5.81 19.04
CA ASP A 173 9.85 -5.18 19.70
C ASP A 173 9.11 -4.14 18.84
N ILE A 174 9.09 -4.38 17.52
CA ILE A 174 8.46 -3.48 16.57
C ILE A 174 7.00 -3.87 16.42
N SER A 175 6.11 -2.99 16.84
CA SER A 175 4.69 -3.09 16.53
C SER A 175 4.36 -2.30 15.27
N LEU A 176 3.54 -2.91 14.41
CA LEU A 176 2.98 -2.35 13.20
C LEU A 176 1.79 -1.44 13.51
N ILE A 177 0.95 -1.83 14.47
CA ILE A 177 -0.29 -1.13 14.84
C ILE A 177 -0.31 -0.91 16.35
N LYS A 178 -0.54 0.33 16.81
CA LYS A 178 -0.70 0.60 18.25
C LYS A 178 -1.85 -0.24 18.81
N LYS A 179 -1.55 -1.11 19.79
CA LYS A 179 -2.56 -1.86 20.57
C LYS A 179 -3.61 -0.91 21.15
N GLY A 180 -4.88 -1.29 21.07
CA GLY A 180 -5.96 -0.71 21.89
C GLY A 180 -6.85 0.36 21.26
N ARG A 181 -7.15 0.28 19.96
CA ARG A 181 -8.35 0.98 19.44
C ARG A 181 -9.20 0.00 18.65
N ASP A 182 -10.40 -0.27 19.18
CA ASP A 182 -11.52 -0.69 18.34
C ASP A 182 -11.76 0.46 17.35
N ILE A 183 -11.22 0.31 16.15
CA ILE A 183 -11.53 1.21 15.04
C ILE A 183 -12.79 0.63 14.44
N ASP A 184 -13.92 1.29 14.69
CA ASP A 184 -15.18 1.00 13.99
C ASP A 184 -14.89 0.95 12.50
N ASP A 185 -15.29 -0.14 11.85
CA ASP A 185 -14.98 -0.42 10.45
C ASP A 185 -15.67 0.63 9.55
N PRO A 186 -14.93 1.63 9.01
CA PRO A 186 -15.53 2.72 8.26
C PRO A 186 -16.03 2.26 6.88
N PHE A 187 -15.75 1.02 6.49
CA PHE A 187 -16.18 0.42 5.24
C PHE A 187 -17.59 -0.18 5.32
N THR A 188 -18.22 -0.24 6.49
CA THR A 188 -19.53 -0.86 6.70
C THR A 188 -20.71 0.03 6.28
N GLU A 189 -20.59 1.35 6.37
CA GLU A 189 -21.66 2.30 6.08
C GLU A 189 -21.38 3.15 4.82
N GLU A 190 -22.41 3.46 4.02
CA GLU A 190 -22.28 4.19 2.75
C GLU A 190 -21.60 5.58 2.91
N PHE A 191 -21.91 6.28 4.00
CA PHE A 191 -21.29 7.57 4.31
C PHE A 191 -19.79 7.40 4.61
N GLY A 192 -19.44 6.41 5.46
CA GLY A 192 -18.05 6.07 5.79
C GLY A 192 -17.25 5.67 4.55
N GLN A 193 -17.82 4.84 3.68
CA GLN A 193 -17.23 4.47 2.39
C GLN A 193 -16.95 5.70 1.51
N THR A 194 -17.85 6.67 1.47
CA THR A 194 -17.67 7.86 0.63
C THR A 194 -16.58 8.78 1.15
N VAL A 195 -16.52 8.99 2.47
CA VAL A 195 -15.41 9.71 3.12
C VAL A 195 -14.08 8.98 2.89
N ALA A 196 -14.08 7.65 3.01
CA ALA A 196 -12.90 6.83 2.74
C ALA A 196 -12.43 6.94 1.27
N ARG A 197 -13.34 6.87 0.29
CA ARG A 197 -13.00 7.06 -1.15
C ARG A 197 -12.37 8.42 -1.39
N TRP A 198 -12.98 9.48 -0.84
CA TRP A 198 -12.43 10.83 -0.95
C TRP A 198 -11.02 10.91 -0.35
N PHE A 199 -10.84 10.37 0.85
CA PHE A 199 -9.56 10.38 1.54
C PHE A 199 -8.49 9.62 0.76
N ILE A 200 -8.75 8.38 0.36
CA ILE A 200 -7.82 7.54 -0.43
C ILE A 200 -7.46 8.22 -1.75
N ASN A 201 -8.44 8.80 -2.43
CA ASN A 201 -8.18 9.54 -3.66
C ASN A 201 -7.32 10.78 -3.44
N LYS A 202 -7.51 11.50 -2.32
CA LYS A 202 -6.62 12.60 -1.93
C LYS A 202 -5.21 12.10 -1.64
N LEU A 203 -5.05 10.94 -0.99
CA LEU A 203 -3.74 10.30 -0.78
C LEU A 203 -3.02 10.07 -2.12
N PHE A 204 -3.69 9.46 -3.10
CA PHE A 204 -3.11 9.22 -4.42
C PHE A 204 -2.85 10.52 -5.20
N SER A 205 -3.67 11.56 -5.01
CA SER A 205 -3.53 12.86 -5.70
C SER A 205 -2.34 13.71 -5.27
N ARG A 206 -1.82 13.51 -4.06
CA ARG A 206 -0.88 14.44 -3.43
C ARG A 206 0.57 13.94 -3.37
N PHE A 207 0.92 12.96 -4.21
CA PHE A 207 2.32 12.52 -4.37
C PHE A 207 2.92 11.98 -3.07
N ILE A 208 2.21 11.09 -2.40
CA ILE A 208 2.82 10.36 -1.30
C ILE A 208 3.56 9.17 -1.88
N PRO A 209 4.86 8.99 -1.60
CA PRO A 209 5.51 7.73 -1.88
C PRO A 209 4.73 6.63 -1.16
N VAL A 210 4.24 5.64 -1.90
CA VAL A 210 3.56 4.42 -1.44
C VAL A 210 4.42 3.56 -0.50
N GLY A 211 5.62 4.02 -0.18
CA GLY A 211 6.13 3.83 1.17
C GLY A 211 5.05 3.99 2.24
N VAL A 212 3.99 4.80 2.06
CA VAL A 212 2.88 5.06 3.01
C VAL A 212 1.80 3.98 3.10
N VAL A 213 1.63 3.03 2.18
CA VAL A 213 0.71 1.90 2.50
C VAL A 213 1.34 0.97 3.55
N LEU A 214 2.67 0.79 3.51
CA LEU A 214 3.46 0.14 4.57
C LEU A 214 3.99 1.11 5.65
N SER A 215 3.94 2.43 5.43
CA SER A 215 4.39 3.45 6.39
C SER A 215 3.29 4.29 7.00
N VAL A 216 2.01 4.06 6.71
CA VAL A 216 0.93 4.33 7.68
C VAL A 216 1.20 3.51 8.93
N VAL A 217 1.61 2.26 8.73
CA VAL A 217 2.00 1.31 9.78
C VAL A 217 3.29 1.78 10.49
N ALA A 218 4.33 2.17 9.74
CA ALA A 218 5.53 2.80 10.32
C ALA A 218 5.33 4.25 10.86
N PHE A 219 4.23 4.94 10.52
CA PHE A 219 3.92 6.26 11.09
C PHE A 219 3.49 6.15 12.54
N PHE A 220 2.89 5.01 12.91
CA PHE A 220 2.40 4.72 14.26
C PHE A 220 3.38 3.90 15.12
N SER A 221 4.48 3.41 14.56
CA SER A 221 5.53 2.72 15.33
C SER A 221 6.46 3.73 16.04
N ARG A 222 6.85 3.39 17.28
CA ARG A 222 7.79 4.20 18.09
C ARG A 222 9.21 4.20 17.50
N ASP A 223 9.54 3.20 16.67
CA ASP A 223 10.92 2.91 16.25
C ASP A 223 11.13 2.88 14.72
N LYS A 224 10.85 4.02 14.09
CA LYS A 224 10.82 4.22 12.62
C LYS A 224 12.08 3.77 11.89
N ARG A 225 13.25 3.84 12.55
CA ARG A 225 14.54 3.47 11.94
C ARG A 225 14.70 1.96 11.82
N VAL A 226 14.32 1.21 12.85
CA VAL A 226 14.46 -0.26 12.86
C VAL A 226 13.43 -0.90 11.94
N ALA A 227 12.18 -0.40 11.95
CA ALA A 227 11.14 -0.85 11.03
C ALA A 227 11.54 -0.62 9.56
N LYS A 228 12.09 0.57 9.22
CA LYS A 228 12.63 0.84 7.88
C LYS A 228 13.73 -0.16 7.50
N ARG A 229 14.61 -0.50 8.44
CA ARG A 229 15.73 -1.41 8.22
C ARG A 229 15.24 -2.82 7.83
N LEU A 230 14.19 -3.32 8.50
CA LEU A 230 13.65 -4.65 8.21
C LEU A 230 12.75 -4.65 6.96
N ILE A 231 11.86 -3.67 6.81
CA ILE A 231 10.90 -3.61 5.70
C ILE A 231 11.60 -3.33 4.38
N LEU A 232 12.65 -2.51 4.39
CA LEU A 232 13.34 -2.09 3.18
C LEU A 232 14.77 -2.60 3.13
N ASP A 233 15.65 -2.19 4.04
CA ASP A 233 17.09 -2.36 3.84
C ASP A 233 17.51 -3.85 3.79
N ALA A 234 17.07 -4.68 4.74
CA ALA A 234 17.37 -6.11 4.74
C ALA A 234 16.81 -6.83 3.51
N ARG A 235 15.60 -6.47 3.09
CA ARG A 235 14.94 -7.05 1.90
C ARG A 235 15.59 -6.58 0.60
N ASN A 236 16.08 -5.33 0.54
CA ASN A 236 16.87 -4.81 -0.58
C ASN A 236 18.16 -5.60 -0.77
N GLU A 237 18.81 -6.00 0.33
CA GLU A 237 20.03 -6.82 0.27
C GLU A 237 19.74 -8.21 -0.31
N ILE A 238 18.67 -8.88 0.14
CA ILE A 238 18.24 -10.19 -0.40
C ILE A 238 17.88 -10.06 -1.88
N ALA A 239 17.10 -9.03 -2.25
CA ALA A 239 16.76 -8.74 -3.63
C ALA A 239 18.01 -8.62 -4.51
N PHE A 240 19.02 -7.88 -4.02
CA PHE A 240 20.25 -7.65 -4.75
C PHE A 240 21.14 -8.90 -4.83
N GLN A 241 21.16 -9.73 -3.78
CA GLN A 241 21.81 -11.04 -3.82
C GLN A 241 21.20 -11.93 -4.91
N GLY A 242 19.87 -12.00 -4.98
CA GLY A 242 19.17 -12.73 -6.05
C GLY A 242 19.51 -12.18 -7.44
N ILE A 243 19.51 -10.85 -7.62
CA ILE A 243 19.93 -10.24 -8.90
C ILE A 243 21.35 -10.71 -9.26
N ASN A 244 22.33 -10.61 -8.37
CA ASN A 244 23.71 -11.01 -8.67
C ASN A 244 23.88 -12.50 -8.94
N GLU A 245 23.10 -13.35 -8.27
CA GLU A 245 23.13 -14.79 -8.48
C GLU A 245 22.70 -15.13 -9.91
N TYR A 246 21.56 -14.59 -10.35
CA TYR A 246 20.94 -14.99 -11.62
C TYR A 246 21.43 -14.19 -12.84
N LEU A 247 22.01 -13.01 -12.63
CA LEU A 247 22.54 -12.16 -13.70
C LEU A 247 23.72 -12.77 -14.46
N LYS A 248 24.42 -13.75 -13.86
CA LYS A 248 25.58 -14.42 -14.49
C LYS A 248 25.22 -15.00 -15.86
N ASP A 249 24.03 -15.60 -15.94
CA ASP A 249 23.62 -16.38 -17.11
C ASP A 249 22.53 -15.71 -17.94
N SER A 250 21.83 -14.70 -17.39
CA SER A 250 20.66 -14.10 -18.00
C SER A 250 20.53 -12.62 -17.67
N ASP A 251 19.89 -11.86 -18.55
CA ASP A 251 19.32 -10.58 -18.15
C ASP A 251 18.14 -10.80 -17.19
N ILE A 252 17.84 -9.79 -16.37
CA ILE A 252 16.92 -9.91 -15.25
C ILE A 252 15.77 -8.93 -15.38
N VAL A 253 14.55 -9.39 -15.17
CA VAL A 253 13.41 -8.56 -14.74
C VAL A 253 13.25 -8.76 -13.24
N THR A 254 13.21 -7.68 -12.47
CA THR A 254 13.01 -7.75 -11.02
C THR A 254 11.81 -6.90 -10.62
N ILE A 255 10.81 -7.52 -9.98
CA ILE A 255 9.52 -6.91 -9.67
C ILE A 255 9.43 -6.66 -8.17
N TRP A 256 9.45 -5.39 -7.77
CA TRP A 256 9.49 -4.98 -6.36
C TRP A 256 8.66 -3.73 -6.11
N GLY A 257 8.09 -3.62 -4.92
CA GLY A 257 7.40 -2.43 -4.45
C GLY A 257 8.26 -1.19 -4.64
N ALA A 258 7.66 -0.12 -5.13
CA ALA A 258 8.37 1.10 -5.54
C ALA A 258 9.19 1.77 -4.42
N ALA A 259 8.91 1.45 -3.15
CA ALA A 259 9.71 1.87 -2.01
C ALA A 259 11.13 1.26 -2.00
N HIS A 260 11.32 0.09 -2.62
CA HIS A 260 12.60 -0.61 -2.68
C HIS A 260 13.55 -0.04 -3.75
N LEU A 261 13.03 0.66 -4.77
CA LEU A 261 13.81 1.13 -5.92
C LEU A 261 15.08 1.89 -5.50
N SER A 262 14.97 2.86 -4.58
CA SER A 262 16.13 3.68 -4.21
C SER A 262 17.23 2.88 -3.52
N GLY A 263 16.87 1.84 -2.76
CA GLY A 263 17.83 0.98 -2.07
C GLY A 263 18.52 0.03 -3.04
N ILE A 264 17.74 -0.65 -3.87
CA ILE A 264 18.26 -1.61 -4.85
C ILE A 264 19.06 -0.89 -5.96
N GLU A 265 18.61 0.27 -6.43
CA GLU A 265 19.35 1.12 -7.38
C GLU A 265 20.73 1.50 -6.82
N LYS A 266 20.82 1.81 -5.52
CA LYS A 266 22.10 2.13 -4.88
C LYS A 266 23.05 0.93 -4.92
N CYS A 267 22.54 -0.29 -4.71
CA CYS A 267 23.33 -1.52 -4.83
C CYS A 267 23.77 -1.76 -6.28
N LEU A 268 22.86 -1.68 -7.24
CA LEU A 268 23.16 -1.80 -8.68
C LEU A 268 24.26 -0.83 -9.10
N LYS A 269 24.13 0.46 -8.78
CA LYS A 269 25.12 1.48 -9.13
C LYS A 269 26.51 1.21 -8.54
N LYS A 270 26.55 0.77 -7.27
CA LYS A 270 27.82 0.36 -6.63
C LYS A 270 28.48 -0.82 -7.33
N SER A 271 27.69 -1.68 -7.97
CA SER A 271 28.15 -2.84 -8.72
C SER A 271 28.32 -2.58 -10.21
N GLY A 272 28.54 -1.33 -10.63
CA GLY A 272 28.95 -1.00 -11.99
C GLY A 272 27.82 -0.87 -13.00
N PHE A 273 26.57 -0.86 -12.55
CA PHE A 273 25.41 -0.56 -13.39
C PHE A 273 25.16 0.93 -13.57
N ARG A 274 24.65 1.28 -14.75
CA ARG A 274 24.13 2.62 -15.06
C ARG A 274 22.68 2.52 -15.53
N GLU A 275 21.87 3.50 -15.15
CA GLU A 275 20.52 3.65 -15.71
C GLU A 275 20.65 4.03 -17.20
N VAL A 276 20.00 3.27 -18.07
CA VAL A 276 20.01 3.50 -19.52
C VAL A 276 18.64 3.90 -20.07
N ARG A 277 17.55 3.53 -19.37
CA ARG A 277 16.18 3.86 -19.77
C ARG A 277 15.25 3.87 -18.56
N ARG A 278 14.27 4.78 -18.57
CA ARG A 278 13.22 4.86 -17.56
C ARG A 278 11.88 5.17 -18.21
N GLU A 279 10.90 4.32 -17.95
CA GLU A 279 9.53 4.43 -18.46
C GLU A 279 8.58 4.52 -17.28
N TRP A 280 7.45 5.20 -17.42
CA TRP A 280 6.52 5.46 -16.32
C TRP A 280 5.13 4.94 -16.64
N PHE A 281 4.60 4.11 -15.75
CA PHE A 281 3.33 3.42 -15.90
C PHE A 281 2.32 4.01 -14.92
N THR A 282 1.11 4.30 -15.40
CA THR A 282 0.06 4.90 -14.56
C THR A 282 -0.61 3.83 -13.72
N ALA A 283 -0.39 3.89 -12.42
CA ALA A 283 -0.98 2.97 -11.45
C ALA A 283 -2.37 3.41 -10.99
N TYR A 284 -2.63 4.71 -10.95
CA TYR A 284 -3.92 5.23 -10.56
C TYR A 284 -4.19 6.60 -11.17
N THR A 285 -5.40 6.79 -11.70
CA THR A 285 -5.88 8.09 -12.14
C THR A 285 -6.78 8.69 -11.06
N VAL A 286 -6.40 9.86 -10.56
CA VAL A 286 -7.18 10.63 -9.57
C VAL A 286 -8.56 10.89 -10.13
N ARG A 287 -9.56 10.51 -9.34
CA ARG A 287 -10.98 10.62 -9.67
C ARG A 287 -11.56 11.84 -8.99
N ASP A 288 -12.70 12.31 -9.48
CA ASP A 288 -13.43 13.36 -8.79
C ASP A 288 -14.35 12.73 -7.75
N TYR A 289 -13.87 12.64 -6.51
CA TYR A 289 -14.73 12.40 -5.36
C TYR A 289 -14.98 13.74 -4.70
N SER A 290 -16.23 14.19 -4.69
CA SER A 290 -16.65 15.43 -4.03
C SER A 290 -17.08 15.13 -2.60
N LEU A 291 -16.29 15.61 -1.62
CA LEU A 291 -16.63 15.51 -0.20
C LEU A 291 -17.91 16.27 0.13
N PHE A 292 -18.17 17.39 -0.56
CA PHE A 292 -19.38 18.17 -0.38
C PHE A 292 -20.62 17.39 -0.83
N ASP A 293 -20.55 16.69 -1.96
CA ASP A 293 -21.66 15.85 -2.43
C ASP A 293 -21.88 14.65 -1.51
N ALA A 294 -20.80 14.08 -0.97
CA ALA A 294 -20.86 13.03 0.05
C ALA A 294 -21.59 13.50 1.33
N ILE A 295 -21.19 14.66 1.86
CA ILE A 295 -21.80 15.27 3.06
C ILE A 295 -23.27 15.59 2.79
N LYS A 296 -23.58 16.20 1.65
CA LYS A 296 -24.96 16.53 1.27
C LYS A 296 -25.85 15.30 1.15
N LYS A 297 -25.34 14.21 0.56
CA LYS A 297 -26.06 12.93 0.45
C LYS A 297 -26.29 12.29 1.82
N GLY A 298 -25.26 12.28 2.68
CA GLY A 298 -25.37 11.77 4.06
C GLY A 298 -26.38 12.53 4.92
N MET A 299 -26.39 13.87 4.83
CA MET A 299 -27.38 14.73 5.52
C MET A 299 -28.81 14.51 5.01
N ARG A 300 -28.97 14.24 3.70
CA ARG A 300 -30.28 13.94 3.12
C ARG A 300 -30.82 12.59 3.59
N ALA A 301 -29.99 11.55 3.58
CA ALA A 301 -30.38 10.21 4.04
C ALA A 301 -30.77 10.18 5.53
N THR A 302 -30.04 10.92 6.38
CA THR A 302 -30.39 11.06 7.81
C THR A 302 -31.71 11.81 8.01
N LYS A 303 -31.97 12.85 7.21
CA LYS A 303 -33.24 13.59 7.24
C LYS A 303 -34.42 12.73 6.78
N GLU A 304 -34.25 11.92 5.74
CA GLU A 304 -35.25 10.99 5.22
C GLU A 304 -35.55 9.86 6.23
N ALA A 305 -34.52 9.29 6.87
CA ALA A 305 -34.68 8.28 7.92
C ALA A 305 -35.40 8.82 9.16
N ALA A 306 -35.08 10.05 9.59
CA ALA A 306 -35.77 10.72 10.69
C ALA A 306 -37.24 11.01 10.36
N SER A 307 -37.53 11.37 9.11
CA SER A 307 -38.90 11.58 8.62
C SER A 307 -39.71 10.28 8.59
N ALA A 308 -39.13 9.20 8.07
CA ALA A 308 -39.77 7.87 8.02
C ALA A 308 -40.07 7.32 9.42
N ALA A 309 -39.13 7.46 10.36
CA ALA A 309 -39.31 7.06 11.76
C ALA A 309 -40.34 7.93 12.54
N THR A 310 -40.70 9.09 11.98
CA THR A 310 -41.75 9.97 12.51
C THR A 310 -43.12 9.66 11.90
N ALA A 311 -43.15 9.23 10.63
CA ALA A 311 -44.37 8.78 9.95
C ALA A 311 -44.90 7.47 10.53
N LEU A 312 -44.04 6.48 10.78
CA LEU A 312 -44.36 5.20 11.44
C LEU A 312 -44.85 5.32 12.90
N LYS A 313 -44.89 6.52 13.47
CA LYS A 313 -45.39 6.80 14.83
C LYS A 313 -46.76 7.47 14.85
N LYS A 314 -47.29 7.83 13.67
CA LYS A 314 -48.60 8.46 13.51
C LYS A 314 -49.68 7.49 13.05
N ASP A 315 -49.29 6.27 12.69
CA ASP A 315 -50.16 5.11 12.48
C ASP A 315 -50.08 4.20 13.73
#